data_AF-A0A061NB50-F1
#
_entry.id   AF-A0A061NB50-F1
#
_cell.length_a   1.000
_cell.length_b   1.000
_cell.length_c   1.000
_cell.angle_alpha   90.00
_cell.angle_beta   90.00
_cell.angle_gamma   90.00
#
_symmetry.space_group_name_H-M   'P 1'
#
loop_
_entity.id
_entity.type
_entity.pdbx_description
1 polymer ?
#
loop_
_entity_poly.entity_id
_entity_poly.type
_entity_poly.pdbx_seq_one_letter_code
_entity_poly.pdbx_strand_id
1 'polypeptide(L)' 'MDFDSSTGGIGGCPYAPNASGNIATEDLVHGFEEMGIETGVNLDKVLGVARDLEKLFPKYVDSFC' A
#
# COMPACT_ATOMS: atom_id res chain seq x y z
N MET A 1 2.17 -9.27 16.46
CA MET A 1 0.85 -9.23 15.80
C MET A 1 1.17 -8.74 14.43
N ASP A 2 0.92 -9.56 13.43
CA ASP A 2 1.62 -9.45 12.16
C ASP A 2 0.57 -9.27 11.06
N PHE A 3 0.83 -8.32 10.17
CA PHE A 3 -0.05 -7.95 9.06
C PHE A 3 0.74 -7.97 7.76
N ASP A 4 0.17 -8.61 6.74
CA ASP A 4 0.71 -8.57 5.38
C ASP A 4 0.08 -7.42 4.60
N SER A 5 0.91 -6.68 3.85
CA SER A 5 0.49 -5.54 3.01
C SER A 5 1.37 -5.45 1.78
N SER A 6 1.01 -4.57 0.83
CA SER A 6 1.83 -4.30 -0.34
C SER A 6 1.88 -2.80 -0.63
N THR A 7 3.08 -2.27 -0.93
CA THR A 7 3.26 -0.85 -1.24
C THR A 7 2.44 -0.45 -2.48
N GLY A 8 1.74 0.68 -2.42
CA GLY A 8 0.85 1.10 -3.50
C GLY A 8 -0.43 0.26 -3.63
N GLY A 9 -0.71 -0.62 -2.67
CA GLY A 9 -1.79 -1.60 -2.78
C GLY A 9 -1.58 -2.57 -3.95
N ILE A 10 -0.32 -2.75 -4.37
CA ILE A 10 -0.04 -3.44 -5.63
C ILE A 10 -0.56 -4.88 -5.56
N GLY A 11 -1.29 -5.26 -6.60
CA GLY A 11 -1.91 -6.57 -6.64
C GLY A 11 -3.10 -6.65 -7.57
N GLY A 12 -3.79 -7.77 -7.47
CA GLY A 12 -4.92 -8.11 -8.30
C GLY A 12 -5.05 -9.62 -8.36
N CYS A 13 -6.27 -10.13 -8.39
CA CYS A 13 -6.51 -11.55 -8.47
C CYS A 13 -6.50 -11.99 -9.95
N PRO A 14 -5.64 -12.95 -10.36
CA PRO A 14 -5.64 -13.46 -11.74
C PRO A 14 -6.96 -14.15 -12.12
N TYR A 15 -7.76 -14.56 -11.13
CA TYR A 15 -9.05 -15.22 -11.31
C TYR A 15 -10.24 -14.26 -11.21
N ALA A 16 -10.06 -13.05 -10.67
CA ALA A 16 -11.12 -12.05 -10.51
C ALA A 16 -10.68 -10.72 -11.14
N PRO A 17 -11.04 -10.46 -12.41
CA PRO A 17 -10.69 -9.21 -13.07
C PRO A 17 -11.27 -8.02 -12.29
N ASN A 18 -10.44 -7.01 -12.04
CA ASN A 18 -10.73 -5.80 -11.24
C ASN A 18 -10.97 -6.02 -9.74
N ALA A 19 -10.60 -7.17 -9.18
CA ALA A 19 -10.51 -7.26 -7.72
C ALA A 19 -9.38 -6.33 -7.23
N SER A 20 -9.69 -5.46 -6.26
CA SER A 20 -8.68 -4.63 -5.59
C SER A 20 -7.55 -5.51 -5.04
N GLY A 21 -6.34 -4.95 -5.07
CA GLY A 21 -5.12 -5.62 -4.66
C GLY A 21 -5.03 -5.86 -3.15
N ASN A 22 -3.80 -5.95 -2.67
CA ASN A 22 -3.57 -6.05 -1.23
C ASN A 22 -3.86 -4.71 -0.53
N ILE A 23 -4.01 -4.75 0.79
CA ILE A 23 -4.00 -3.52 1.60
C ILE A 23 -2.70 -2.76 1.33
N ALA A 24 -2.81 -1.46 1.06
CA ALA A 24 -1.67 -0.58 0.86
C ALA A 24 -0.88 -0.42 2.16
N THR A 25 0.44 -0.62 2.10
CA THR A 25 1.31 -0.50 3.28
C THR A 25 1.24 0.91 3.89
N GLU A 26 1.18 1.94 3.05
CA GLU A 26 1.06 3.34 3.46
C GLU A 26 -0.24 3.62 4.22
N ASP A 27 -1.38 3.08 3.78
CA ASP A 27 -2.67 3.26 4.46
C ASP A 27 -2.67 2.59 5.83
N LEU A 28 -2.03 1.42 5.93
CA LEU A 28 -1.91 0.66 7.16
C LEU A 28 -0.98 1.37 8.17
N VAL A 29 0.16 1.88 7.70
CA VAL A 29 1.10 2.66 8.52
C VAL A 29 0.46 3.96 8.98
N HIS A 30 -0.15 4.72 8.07
CA HIS A 30 -0.83 5.96 8.39
C HIS A 30 -1.97 5.73 9.39
N GLY A 31 -2.81 4.70 9.17
CA GLY A 31 -3.88 4.34 10.08
C GLY A 31 -3.39 3.93 11.47
N PHE A 32 -2.30 3.18 11.56
CA PHE A 32 -1.68 2.84 12.84
C PHE A 32 -1.09 4.05 13.57
N GLU A 33 -0.41 4.94 12.85
CA GLU A 33 0.13 6.17 13.44
C GLU A 33 -1.00 7.08 13.98
N GLU A 34 -2.10 7.24 13.23
CA GLU A 34 -3.31 7.97 13.69
C GLU A 34 -3.95 7.34 14.94
N MET A 35 -3.86 6.02 15.09
CA MET A 35 -4.30 5.30 16.30
C MET A 35 -3.28 5.36 17.46
N GLY A 36 -2.12 6.01 17.26
CA GLY A 36 -1.04 6.08 18.24
C GLY A 36 -0.23 4.80 18.37
N ILE A 37 -0.27 3.92 17.37
CA ILE A 37 0.48 2.67 17.30
C ILE A 37 1.74 2.89 16.47
N GLU A 38 2.91 2.79 17.11
CA GLU A 38 4.19 2.87 16.39
C GLU A 38 4.43 1.61 15.55
N THR A 39 4.66 1.82 14.25
CA THR A 39 4.98 0.75 13.30
C THR A 39 6.49 0.61 13.05
N GLY A 40 7.26 1.67 13.33
CA GLY A 40 8.69 1.75 13.02
C GLY A 40 9.00 1.92 11.53
N VAL A 41 7.98 2.11 10.69
CA VAL A 41 8.13 2.30 9.24
C VAL A 41 8.20 3.79 8.93
N ASN A 42 9.08 4.21 8.03
CA ASN A 42 9.12 5.60 7.57
C ASN A 42 8.09 5.82 6.46
N LEU A 43 6.96 6.45 6.80
CA LEU A 43 5.85 6.67 5.87
C LEU A 43 6.26 7.45 4.61
N ASP A 44 7.02 8.54 4.75
CA ASP A 44 7.47 9.35 3.60
C ASP A 44 8.26 8.54 2.56
N LYS A 45 9.12 7.62 3.02
CA LYS A 45 9.87 6.73 2.13
C LYS A 45 8.94 5.74 1.42
N VAL A 46 7.94 5.21 2.11
CA VAL A 46 6.96 4.29 1.51
C VAL A 46 6.14 5.02 0.44
N LEU A 47 5.67 6.24 0.72
CA LEU A 47 4.94 7.07 -0.24
C LEU A 47 5.81 7.40 -1.48
N GLY A 48 7.11 7.64 -1.29
CA GLY A 48 8.06 7.80 -2.39
C GLY A 48 8.10 6.58 -3.32
N VAL A 49 8.19 5.38 -2.75
CA VAL A 49 8.17 4.12 -3.52
C VAL A 49 6.82 3.88 -4.17
N ALA A 50 5.70 4.14 -3.47
CA ALA A 50 4.35 3.99 -4.02
C ALA A 50 4.14 4.84 -5.28
N ARG A 51 4.59 6.10 -5.25
CA ARG A 51 4.55 7.01 -6.42
C ARG A 51 5.40 6.52 -7.59
N ASP A 52 6.53 5.89 -7.32
CA ASP A 52 7.37 5.33 -8.38
C ASP A 52 6.74 4.05 -8.98
N LEU A 53 6.09 3.23 -8.15
CA LEU A 53 5.30 2.09 -8.62
C LEU A 53 4.10 2.51 -9.47
N GLU A 54 3.40 3.59 -9.09
CA GLU A 54 2.27 4.11 -9.86
C GLU A 54 2.70 4.51 -11.28
N LYS A 55 3.86 5.16 -11.42
CA LYS A 55 4.41 5.55 -12.73
C LYS A 55 4.79 4.33 -13.59
N LEU A 56 5.33 3.28 -12.97
CA LEU A 56 5.81 2.09 -13.66
C LEU A 56 4.68 1.10 -14.00
N PHE A 57 3.70 0.98 -13.10
CA PHE A 57 2.63 -0.02 -13.13
C PHE A 57 1.25 0.59 -12.83
N PRO A 58 0.79 1.59 -13.62
CA PRO A 58 -0.41 2.37 -13.31
C PRO A 58 -1.72 1.55 -13.30
N LYS A 59 -1.72 0.33 -13.83
CA LYS A 59 -2.89 -0.57 -13.83
C LYS A 59 -3.02 -1.44 -12.59
N TYR A 60 -2.00 -1.47 -11.74
CA TYR A 60 -1.88 -2.44 -10.65
C TYR A 60 -1.75 -1.79 -9.28
N VAL A 61 -1.67 -0.46 -9.22
CA VAL A 61 -1.59 0.35 -8.00
C VAL A 61 -2.99 0.89 -7.72
N ASP A 62 -3.48 0.63 -6.51
CA ASP A 62 -4.84 1.00 -6.06
C ASP A 62 -4.81 1.89 -4.80
N SER A 63 -3.61 2.36 -4.43
CA SER A 63 -3.40 3.28 -3.31
C SER A 63 -3.75 4.72 -3.67
N PHE A 64 -4.35 5.46 -2.72
CA PHE A 64 -4.85 6.82 -2.89
C PHE A 64 -3.77 7.92 -2.72
N CYS A 65 -2.50 7.60 -2.97
CA CYS A 65 -1.34 8.47 -2.71
C CYS A 65 -1.19 9.66 -3.67
#